data_AF-A0A235F4H9-F1
#
_entry.id   AF-A0A235F4H9-F1
#
_cell.length_a   1.000
_cell.length_b   1.000
_cell.length_c   1.000
_cell.angle_alpha   90.00
_cell.angle_beta   90.00
_cell.angle_gamma   90.00
#
_symmetry.space_group_name_H-M   'P 1'
#
loop_
_entity.id
_entity.type
_entity.pdbx_description
1 polymer ?
#
loop_
_entity_poly.entity_id
_entity_poly.type
_entity_poly.pdbx_seq_one_letter_code
_entity_poly.pdbx_strand_id
1 'polypeptide(L)'
;MRKVMNLTKKTTYKADFVKAQNSADKVLKNNSIRELPIRVKQIANSFPNLKVRTYSWFAKKRGFSHQEVCNLVNSDEGCCLYYESLDEYLILYNDKILNKGRKRWTLAHELGHYVMNHNKISNNSSLARSSLTEDEYNEFESEANCFARELLAPPPVLNELMINDPNDISNLCEISNEASINVFKFIKQGAQFGVKYSSSHPIILLFQEFISKIKNTQRCLNCNYLFAFPNATFCPCCGSKNLRIEEKISWNELKSSSFITHQKLSIECPNCDNAYIPSGSNYCNICGAFLINKCTGITFEELHKNMKWHNSHGDCDELLDKTSRYCHRCGSTSTYFADGLLKIEN
;
A
#
# COMPACT_ATOMS: atom_id res chain seq x y z
N MET A 1 -51.21 41.52 -16.05
CA MET A 1 -50.35 40.77 -15.09
C MET A 1 -49.47 39.81 -15.88
N ARG A 2 -48.19 40.14 -16.07
CA ARG A 2 -47.21 39.23 -16.69
C ARG A 2 -46.76 38.22 -15.63
N LYS A 3 -46.97 36.92 -15.85
CA LYS A 3 -46.37 35.85 -15.05
C LYS A 3 -44.86 35.98 -15.16
N VAL A 4 -44.22 36.38 -14.06
CA VAL A 4 -42.78 36.28 -13.90
C VAL A 4 -42.44 34.80 -13.83
N MET A 5 -41.90 34.25 -14.92
CA MET A 5 -41.24 32.94 -14.88
C MET A 5 -39.99 33.11 -14.03
N ASN A 6 -40.03 32.58 -12.80
CA ASN A 6 -38.83 32.38 -12.00
C ASN A 6 -37.96 31.35 -12.72
N LEU A 7 -36.96 31.84 -13.46
CA LEU A 7 -35.80 31.06 -13.87
C LEU A 7 -35.00 30.77 -12.59
N THR A 8 -35.31 29.65 -11.92
CA THR A 8 -34.41 29.06 -10.93
C THR A 8 -33.07 28.82 -11.63
N LYS A 9 -32.06 29.61 -11.30
CA LYS A 9 -30.66 29.37 -11.68
C LYS A 9 -30.33 27.92 -11.31
N LYS A 10 -30.30 27.03 -12.30
CA LYS A 10 -29.63 25.73 -12.18
C LYS A 10 -28.16 26.05 -11.91
N THR A 11 -27.75 25.95 -10.66
CA THR A 11 -26.33 25.91 -10.31
C THR A 11 -25.79 24.59 -10.83
N THR A 12 -25.22 24.59 -12.03
CA THR A 12 -24.44 23.46 -12.54
C THR A 12 -23.24 23.26 -11.62
N TYR A 13 -23.22 22.14 -10.88
CA TYR A 13 -22.04 21.74 -10.12
C TYR A 13 -20.84 21.61 -11.07
N LYS A 14 -19.63 21.93 -10.59
CA LYS A 14 -18.39 21.80 -11.34
C LYS A 14 -17.35 21.15 -10.44
N ALA A 15 -16.59 20.19 -10.97
CA ALA A 15 -15.57 19.47 -10.24
C ALA A 15 -14.52 20.42 -9.66
N ASP A 16 -14.27 20.25 -8.36
CA ASP A 16 -13.19 20.84 -7.61
C ASP A 16 -12.09 19.79 -7.40
N PHE A 17 -11.24 19.64 -8.42
CA PHE A 17 -10.12 18.70 -8.38
C PHE A 17 -9.11 19.02 -7.27
N VAL A 18 -8.98 20.29 -6.88
CA VAL A 18 -8.11 20.72 -5.78
C VAL A 18 -8.67 20.22 -4.45
N LYS A 19 -9.99 20.33 -4.24
CA LYS A 19 -10.66 19.74 -3.08
C LYS A 19 -10.55 18.22 -3.06
N ALA A 20 -10.71 17.54 -4.20
CA ALA A 20 -10.55 16.09 -4.30
C ALA A 20 -9.13 15.65 -3.91
N GLN A 21 -8.10 16.33 -4.43
CA GLN A 21 -6.70 16.09 -4.07
C GLN A 21 -6.43 16.35 -2.59
N ASN A 22 -6.83 17.52 -2.08
CA ASN A 22 -6.65 17.86 -0.67
C ASN A 22 -7.37 16.89 0.27
N SER A 23 -8.48 16.31 -0.17
CA SER A 23 -9.22 15.31 0.61
C SER A 23 -8.48 13.98 0.66
N ALA A 24 -7.90 13.52 -0.46
CA ALA A 24 -7.03 12.35 -0.48
C ALA A 24 -5.79 12.55 0.42
N ASP A 25 -5.14 13.72 0.33
CA ASP A 25 -4.01 14.09 1.18
C ASP A 25 -4.34 14.05 2.67
N LYS A 26 -5.51 14.56 3.07
CA LYS A 26 -6.00 14.50 4.45
C LYS A 26 -6.22 13.06 4.89
N VAL A 27 -6.81 12.22 4.04
CA VAL A 27 -7.01 10.79 4.34
C VAL A 27 -5.67 10.08 4.56
N LEU A 28 -4.67 10.32 3.70
CA LEU A 28 -3.32 9.78 3.85
C LEU A 28 -2.68 10.20 5.18
N LYS A 29 -2.72 11.51 5.50
CA LYS A 29 -2.14 12.07 6.72
C LYS A 29 -2.84 11.56 7.98
N ASN A 30 -4.17 11.62 8.03
CA ASN A 30 -4.95 11.25 9.22
C ASN A 30 -4.83 9.75 9.55
N ASN A 31 -4.63 8.91 8.53
CA ASN A 31 -4.42 7.47 8.72
C ASN A 31 -2.92 7.10 8.81
N SER A 32 -2.02 8.09 8.86
CA SER A 32 -0.56 7.88 8.94
C SER A 32 -0.04 6.89 7.89
N ILE A 33 -0.52 7.01 6.65
CA ILE A 33 -0.14 6.14 5.54
C ILE A 33 1.25 6.56 5.05
N ARG A 34 2.23 5.66 5.15
CA ARG A 34 3.65 5.95 4.85
C ARG A 34 4.26 5.09 3.75
N GLU A 35 3.51 4.12 3.22
CA GLU A 35 4.01 3.17 2.22
C GLU A 35 2.94 2.78 1.20
N LEU A 36 3.40 2.36 0.01
CA LEU A 36 2.58 1.74 -1.02
C LEU A 36 2.84 0.22 -1.02
N PRO A 37 1.85 -0.61 -1.37
CA PRO A 37 0.50 -0.27 -1.82
C PRO A 37 -0.48 0.02 -0.66
N ILE A 38 -1.42 0.94 -0.88
CA ILE A 38 -2.35 1.38 0.17
C ILE A 38 -3.45 0.36 0.46
N ARG A 39 -3.74 0.13 1.75
CA ARG A 39 -4.80 -0.77 2.21
C ARG A 39 -6.13 -0.04 2.33
N VAL A 40 -6.81 0.20 1.21
CA VAL A 40 -8.07 1.00 1.15
C VAL A 40 -9.13 0.54 2.15
N LYS A 41 -9.32 -0.77 2.31
CA LYS A 41 -10.29 -1.31 3.28
C LYS A 41 -9.95 -0.97 4.74
N GLN A 42 -8.67 -0.94 5.09
CA GLN A 42 -8.23 -0.57 6.43
C GLN A 42 -8.56 0.91 6.72
N ILE A 43 -8.34 1.78 5.73
CA ILE A 43 -8.74 3.19 5.79
C ILE A 43 -10.26 3.30 5.89
N ALA A 44 -11.02 2.63 5.03
CA ALA A 44 -12.49 2.70 5.06
C ALA A 44 -13.07 2.23 6.41
N ASN A 45 -12.46 1.23 7.04
CA ASN A 45 -12.87 0.74 8.36
C ASN A 45 -12.51 1.68 9.52
N SER A 46 -11.66 2.69 9.33
CA SER A 46 -11.36 3.68 10.37
C SER A 46 -12.47 4.72 10.53
N PHE A 47 -13.36 4.84 9.53
CA PHE A 47 -14.53 5.70 9.60
C PHE A 47 -15.69 4.99 10.32
N PRO A 48 -16.20 5.54 11.44
CA PRO A 48 -17.16 4.83 12.31
C PRO A 48 -18.50 4.58 11.61
N ASN A 49 -18.98 5.55 10.84
CA ASN A 49 -20.26 5.51 10.13
C ASN A 49 -20.18 4.94 8.71
N LEU A 50 -19.06 4.31 8.33
CA LEU A 50 -18.89 3.69 7.02
C LEU A 50 -18.71 2.17 7.16
N LYS A 51 -19.45 1.40 6.37
CA LYS A 51 -19.26 -0.05 6.23
C LYS A 51 -18.88 -0.39 4.79
N VAL A 52 -17.95 -1.32 4.62
CA VAL A 52 -17.59 -1.89 3.30
C VAL A 52 -18.04 -3.34 3.24
N ARG A 53 -18.82 -3.70 2.22
CA ARG A 53 -19.31 -5.08 1.98
C ARG A 53 -19.22 -5.44 0.49
N THR A 54 -19.36 -6.72 0.19
CA THR A 54 -19.37 -7.21 -1.19
C THR A 54 -20.78 -7.32 -1.74
N TYR A 55 -20.91 -7.34 -3.06
CA TYR A 55 -22.18 -7.64 -3.72
C TYR A 55 -22.68 -9.03 -3.32
N SER A 56 -21.81 -10.05 -3.31
CA SER A 56 -22.20 -11.40 -2.88
C SER A 56 -22.73 -11.44 -1.43
N TRP A 57 -22.12 -10.67 -0.52
CA TRP A 57 -22.60 -10.54 0.85
C TRP A 57 -23.99 -9.90 0.89
N PHE A 58 -24.17 -8.80 0.17
CA PHE A 58 -25.43 -8.06 0.13
C PHE A 58 -26.55 -8.92 -0.46
N ALA A 59 -26.26 -9.62 -1.56
CA ALA A 59 -27.17 -10.53 -2.23
C ALA A 59 -27.65 -11.62 -1.27
N LYS A 60 -26.71 -12.31 -0.59
CA LYS A 60 -27.04 -13.32 0.43
C LYS A 60 -27.86 -12.74 1.58
N LYS A 61 -27.52 -11.55 2.06
CA LYS A 61 -28.20 -10.93 3.21
C LYS A 61 -29.63 -10.48 2.88
N ARG A 62 -29.90 -10.12 1.63
CA ARG A 62 -31.19 -9.60 1.16
C ARG A 62 -32.04 -10.61 0.38
N GLY A 63 -31.50 -11.79 0.09
CA GLY A 63 -32.19 -12.80 -0.72
C GLY A 63 -32.21 -12.46 -2.22
N PHE A 64 -31.22 -11.71 -2.69
CA PHE A 64 -31.06 -11.39 -4.11
C PHE A 64 -30.02 -12.31 -4.77
N SER A 65 -30.15 -12.49 -6.07
CA SER A 65 -29.08 -12.93 -6.95
C SER A 65 -28.04 -11.82 -7.14
N HIS A 66 -26.85 -12.18 -7.62
CA HIS A 66 -25.80 -11.19 -7.91
C HIS A 66 -26.24 -10.16 -8.96
N GLN A 67 -26.94 -10.60 -10.01
CA GLN A 67 -27.41 -9.72 -11.08
C GLN A 67 -28.47 -8.74 -10.58
N GLU A 68 -29.37 -9.18 -9.70
CA GLU A 68 -30.34 -8.28 -9.07
C GLU A 68 -29.66 -7.20 -8.24
N VAL A 69 -28.53 -7.50 -7.58
CA VAL A 69 -27.75 -6.47 -6.89
C VAL A 69 -27.18 -5.47 -7.88
N CYS A 70 -26.55 -5.91 -8.97
CA CYS A 70 -26.04 -5.00 -10.02
C CYS A 70 -27.14 -4.09 -10.56
N ASN A 71 -28.31 -4.65 -10.85
CA ASN A 71 -29.47 -3.89 -11.35
C ASN A 71 -30.01 -2.91 -10.30
N LEU A 72 -30.09 -3.32 -9.03
CA LEU A 72 -30.59 -2.50 -7.94
C LEU A 72 -29.73 -1.26 -7.70
N VAL A 73 -28.40 -1.41 -7.72
CA VAL A 73 -27.46 -0.31 -7.49
C VAL A 73 -27.02 0.37 -8.78
N ASN A 74 -27.52 -0.11 -9.93
CA ASN A 74 -27.21 0.37 -11.27
C ASN A 74 -25.69 0.48 -11.54
N SER A 75 -24.92 -0.52 -11.10
CA SER A 75 -23.47 -0.58 -11.28
C SER A 75 -22.96 -2.00 -11.19
N ASP A 76 -22.14 -2.41 -12.16
CA ASP A 76 -21.48 -3.72 -12.19
C ASP A 76 -20.19 -3.77 -11.35
N GLU A 77 -19.73 -2.64 -10.80
CA GLU A 77 -18.44 -2.56 -10.12
C GLU A 77 -18.55 -2.24 -8.65
N GLY A 78 -19.23 -1.16 -8.31
CA GLY A 78 -19.36 -0.69 -6.94
C GLY A 78 -20.35 0.47 -6.82
N CYS A 79 -20.72 0.77 -5.58
CA CYS A 79 -21.53 1.95 -5.26
C CYS A 79 -21.32 2.39 -3.81
N CYS A 80 -21.58 3.67 -3.57
CA CYS A 80 -21.63 4.29 -2.26
C CYS A 80 -23.08 4.70 -1.93
N LEU A 81 -23.66 4.01 -0.95
CA LEU A 81 -25.02 4.24 -0.46
C LEU A 81 -24.98 5.03 0.85
N TYR A 82 -25.93 5.95 1.01
CA TYR A 82 -26.12 6.74 2.22
C TYR A 82 -27.52 6.53 2.80
N TYR A 83 -27.57 6.06 4.05
CA TYR A 83 -28.79 5.85 4.81
C TYR A 83 -29.03 7.04 5.76
N GLU A 84 -29.74 8.05 5.27
CA GLU A 84 -29.96 9.32 5.98
C GLU A 84 -30.53 9.16 7.39
N SER A 85 -31.48 8.25 7.59
CA SER A 85 -32.10 8.00 8.90
C SER A 85 -31.14 7.47 9.96
N LEU A 86 -30.00 6.90 9.56
CA LEU A 86 -28.98 6.35 10.45
C LEU A 86 -27.68 7.16 10.43
N ASP A 87 -27.56 8.15 9.53
CA ASP A 87 -26.30 8.80 9.13
C ASP A 87 -25.17 7.78 8.85
N GLU A 88 -25.52 6.65 8.24
CA GLU A 88 -24.59 5.57 7.91
C GLU A 88 -24.36 5.45 6.40
N TYR A 89 -23.14 5.12 6.03
CA TYR A 89 -22.73 4.83 4.67
C TYR A 89 -22.41 3.34 4.49
N LEU A 90 -22.75 2.83 3.31
CA LEU A 90 -22.41 1.49 2.87
C LEU A 90 -21.77 1.55 1.49
N ILE A 91 -20.49 1.20 1.43
CA ILE A 91 -19.81 0.91 0.17
C ILE A 91 -20.01 -0.57 -0.16
N LEU A 92 -20.56 -0.83 -1.34
CA LEU A 92 -20.65 -2.14 -1.94
C LEU A 92 -19.69 -2.22 -3.12
N TYR A 93 -19.04 -3.37 -3.29
CA TYR A 93 -18.21 -3.64 -4.47
C TYR A 93 -18.41 -5.06 -4.98
N ASN A 94 -18.26 -5.24 -6.28
CA ASN A 94 -18.40 -6.52 -6.97
C ASN A 94 -17.15 -7.38 -6.72
N ASP A 95 -17.29 -8.37 -5.84
CA ASP A 95 -16.22 -9.29 -5.49
C ASP A 95 -15.90 -10.32 -6.58
N LYS A 96 -16.80 -10.51 -7.56
CA LYS A 96 -16.61 -11.39 -8.72
C LYS A 96 -15.69 -10.81 -9.79
N ILE A 97 -15.35 -9.52 -9.74
CA ILE A 97 -14.31 -8.96 -10.61
C ILE A 97 -12.98 -9.66 -10.32
N LEU A 98 -12.41 -10.33 -11.31
CA LEU A 98 -11.18 -11.11 -11.16
C LEU A 98 -9.96 -10.21 -10.93
N ASN A 99 -9.89 -9.07 -11.61
CA ASN A 99 -8.78 -8.15 -11.50
C ASN A 99 -8.75 -7.47 -10.12
N LYS A 100 -7.76 -7.83 -9.29
CA LYS A 100 -7.59 -7.26 -7.94
C LYS A 100 -7.35 -5.75 -7.97
N GLY A 101 -6.57 -5.25 -8.94
CA GLY A 101 -6.30 -3.84 -9.12
C GLY A 101 -7.55 -3.03 -9.45
N ARG A 102 -8.45 -3.59 -10.28
CA ARG A 102 -9.76 -2.97 -10.56
C ARG A 102 -10.61 -2.87 -9.30
N LYS A 103 -10.71 -3.96 -8.51
CA LYS A 103 -11.42 -3.92 -7.22
C LYS A 103 -10.85 -2.88 -6.24
N ARG A 104 -9.52 -2.72 -6.23
CA ARG A 104 -8.83 -1.69 -5.40
C ARG A 104 -9.19 -0.28 -5.87
N TRP A 105 -9.18 -0.06 -7.19
CA TRP A 105 -9.60 1.22 -7.78
C TRP A 105 -11.05 1.55 -7.45
N THR A 106 -11.98 0.62 -7.69
CA THR A 106 -13.40 0.79 -7.36
C THR A 106 -13.59 1.14 -5.90
N LEU A 107 -12.96 0.42 -4.97
CA LEU A 107 -13.04 0.75 -3.54
C LEU A 107 -12.53 2.15 -3.19
N ALA A 108 -11.44 2.60 -3.81
CA ALA A 108 -10.92 3.94 -3.59
C ALA A 108 -11.82 5.02 -4.20
N HIS A 109 -12.41 4.73 -5.36
CA HIS A 109 -13.38 5.59 -6.04
C HIS A 109 -14.64 5.79 -5.17
N GLU A 110 -15.25 4.69 -4.68
CA GLU A 110 -16.40 4.79 -3.78
C GLU A 110 -16.06 5.48 -2.45
N LEU A 111 -14.84 5.27 -1.94
CA LEU A 111 -14.37 6.02 -0.77
C LEU A 111 -14.26 7.52 -1.07
N GLY A 112 -13.91 7.89 -2.31
CA GLY A 112 -13.93 9.28 -2.78
C GLY A 112 -15.32 9.89 -2.71
N HIS A 113 -16.35 9.18 -3.17
CA HIS A 113 -17.74 9.62 -3.02
C HIS A 113 -18.14 9.87 -1.57
N TYR A 114 -17.77 8.95 -0.66
CA TYR A 114 -18.00 9.10 0.77
C TYR A 114 -17.27 10.33 1.34
N VAL A 115 -15.95 10.43 1.15
CA VAL A 115 -15.13 11.51 1.73
C VAL A 115 -15.56 12.88 1.21
N MET A 116 -15.92 12.96 -0.06
CA MET A 116 -16.36 14.20 -0.70
C MET A 116 -17.83 14.52 -0.44
N ASN A 117 -18.56 13.65 0.26
CA ASN A 117 -19.97 13.78 0.62
C ASN A 117 -20.90 13.96 -0.60
N HIS A 118 -20.61 13.35 -1.75
CA HIS A 118 -21.39 13.53 -2.98
C HIS A 118 -22.87 13.14 -2.80
N ASN A 119 -23.18 12.11 -2.01
CA ASN A 119 -24.58 11.75 -1.67
C ASN A 119 -25.34 12.89 -0.96
N LYS A 120 -24.68 13.60 -0.03
CA LYS A 120 -25.28 14.73 0.71
C LYS A 120 -25.42 15.96 -0.18
N ILE A 121 -24.45 16.23 -1.05
CA ILE A 121 -24.49 17.36 -1.98
C ILE A 121 -25.61 17.18 -3.02
N SER A 122 -25.81 15.95 -3.49
CA SER A 122 -26.85 15.61 -4.46
C SER A 122 -28.25 15.43 -3.87
N ASN A 123 -28.41 15.46 -2.53
CA ASN A 123 -29.63 15.04 -1.83
C ASN A 123 -30.16 13.67 -2.28
N ASN A 124 -29.26 12.75 -2.68
CA ASN A 124 -29.61 11.44 -3.18
C ASN A 124 -28.97 10.34 -2.33
N SER A 125 -29.81 9.46 -1.79
CA SER A 125 -29.41 8.31 -0.95
C SER A 125 -28.53 7.29 -1.69
N SER A 126 -28.59 7.28 -3.03
CA SER A 126 -27.68 6.55 -3.90
C SER A 126 -27.23 7.48 -5.03
N LEU A 127 -25.93 7.50 -5.34
CA LEU A 127 -25.40 8.16 -6.53
C LEU A 127 -25.69 7.30 -7.78
N ALA A 128 -26.98 7.12 -8.07
CA ALA A 128 -27.43 6.48 -9.30
C ALA A 128 -27.71 7.55 -10.35
N ARG A 129 -27.28 7.29 -11.59
CA ARG A 129 -27.41 8.17 -12.77
C ARG A 129 -28.83 8.73 -13.00
N SER A 130 -29.86 8.03 -12.53
CA SER A 130 -31.28 8.40 -12.72
C SER A 130 -31.75 9.63 -11.94
N SER A 131 -31.02 10.06 -10.91
CA SER A 131 -31.48 11.10 -9.97
C SER A 131 -30.73 12.44 -10.09
N LEU A 132 -29.75 12.52 -11.00
CA LEU A 132 -28.91 13.69 -11.26
C LEU A 132 -28.98 14.09 -12.72
N THR A 133 -28.60 15.33 -13.03
CA THR A 133 -28.27 15.67 -14.42
C THR A 133 -26.99 14.94 -14.84
N GLU A 134 -26.89 14.56 -16.12
CA GLU A 134 -25.72 13.87 -16.65
C GLU A 134 -24.42 14.66 -16.38
N ASP A 135 -24.49 16.00 -16.49
CA ASP A 135 -23.35 16.88 -16.23
C ASP A 135 -22.93 16.83 -14.75
N GLU A 136 -23.86 17.01 -13.80
CA GLU A 136 -23.53 16.96 -12.36
C GLU A 136 -22.98 15.60 -11.93
N TYR A 137 -23.55 14.51 -12.47
CA TYR A 137 -23.05 13.16 -12.25
C TYR A 137 -21.60 13.01 -12.73
N ASN A 138 -21.30 13.46 -13.95
CA ASN A 138 -19.96 13.38 -14.53
C ASN A 138 -18.91 14.17 -13.74
N GLU A 139 -19.29 15.31 -13.15
CA GLU A 139 -18.40 16.11 -12.31
C GLU A 139 -18.06 15.38 -10.99
N PHE A 140 -19.05 14.76 -10.34
CA PHE A 140 -18.82 13.93 -9.14
C PHE A 140 -17.97 12.69 -9.43
N GLU A 141 -18.21 12.01 -10.55
CA GLU A 141 -17.41 10.87 -11.00
C GLU A 141 -15.95 11.28 -11.27
N SER A 142 -15.76 12.46 -11.85
CA SER A 142 -14.43 13.01 -12.13
C SER A 142 -13.67 13.36 -10.84
N GLU A 143 -14.36 13.91 -9.84
CA GLU A 143 -13.78 14.15 -8.50
C GLU A 143 -13.44 12.85 -7.77
N ALA A 144 -14.30 11.83 -7.83
CA ALA A 144 -14.04 10.52 -7.22
C ALA A 144 -12.86 9.81 -7.88
N ASN A 145 -12.72 9.90 -9.21
CA ASN A 145 -11.55 9.41 -9.94
C ASN A 145 -10.27 10.18 -9.59
N CYS A 146 -10.36 11.50 -9.43
CA CYS A 146 -9.25 12.33 -8.95
C CYS A 146 -8.81 11.87 -7.55
N PHE A 147 -9.76 11.75 -6.61
CA PHE A 147 -9.50 11.25 -5.27
C PHE A 147 -8.85 9.86 -5.28
N ALA A 148 -9.37 8.92 -6.07
CA ALA A 148 -8.83 7.56 -6.17
C ALA A 148 -7.38 7.54 -6.67
N ARG A 149 -7.04 8.36 -7.66
CA ARG A 149 -5.67 8.54 -8.16
C ARG A 149 -4.76 9.07 -7.06
N GLU A 150 -5.12 10.20 -6.44
CA GLU A 150 -4.30 10.86 -5.43
C GLU A 150 -4.13 9.99 -4.18
N LEU A 151 -5.14 9.17 -3.85
CA LEU A 151 -5.05 8.20 -2.75
C LEU A 151 -4.16 7.01 -3.14
N LEU A 152 -4.46 6.27 -4.20
CA LEU A 152 -3.79 4.99 -4.50
C LEU A 152 -2.39 5.14 -5.09
N ALA A 153 -2.17 6.21 -5.86
CA ALA A 153 -0.99 6.41 -6.67
C ALA A 153 -0.55 7.90 -6.61
N PRO A 154 -0.15 8.41 -5.42
CA PRO A 154 0.04 9.84 -5.19
C PRO A 154 1.12 10.40 -6.15
N PRO A 155 0.76 11.33 -7.06
CA PRO A 155 1.71 11.91 -8.03
C PRO A 155 3.00 12.49 -7.43
N PRO A 156 2.99 13.18 -6.26
CA PRO A 156 4.23 13.64 -5.64
C PRO A 156 5.22 12.50 -5.33
N VAL A 157 4.71 11.36 -4.85
CA VAL A 157 5.53 10.18 -4.49
C VAL A 157 6.08 9.51 -5.74
N LEU A 158 5.23 9.28 -6.75
CA LEU A 158 5.65 8.65 -8.01
C LEU A 158 6.68 9.51 -8.76
N ASN A 159 6.51 10.84 -8.73
CA ASN A 159 7.47 11.76 -9.31
C ASN A 159 8.81 11.76 -8.56
N GLU A 160 8.78 11.76 -7.23
CA GLU A 160 10.00 11.69 -6.40
C GLU A 160 10.77 10.38 -6.62
N LEU A 161 10.05 9.27 -6.88
CA LEU A 161 10.62 7.97 -7.26
C LEU A 161 11.04 7.88 -8.73
N MET A 162 10.80 8.92 -9.54
CA MET A 162 11.14 8.99 -10.97
C MET A 162 10.53 7.83 -11.79
N ILE A 163 9.31 7.41 -11.46
CA ILE A 163 8.65 6.29 -12.15
C ILE A 163 8.17 6.73 -13.53
N ASN A 164 8.62 6.01 -14.57
CA ASN A 164 8.39 6.37 -15.97
C ASN A 164 7.72 5.26 -16.81
N ASP A 165 7.25 4.17 -16.19
CA ASP A 165 6.55 3.07 -16.86
C ASP A 165 5.17 2.81 -16.18
N PRO A 166 4.05 2.75 -16.91
CA PRO A 166 2.76 2.30 -16.38
C PRO A 166 2.79 0.94 -15.67
N ASN A 167 3.65 0.00 -16.08
CA ASN A 167 3.80 -1.30 -15.42
C ASN A 167 4.37 -1.16 -14.01
N ASP A 168 5.32 -0.24 -13.85
CA ASP A 168 5.94 0.09 -12.57
C ASP A 168 4.92 0.68 -11.60
N ILE A 169 4.07 1.61 -12.07
CA ILE A 169 2.96 2.18 -11.30
C ILE A 169 1.95 1.10 -10.93
N SER A 170 1.53 0.27 -11.89
CA SER A 170 0.61 -0.86 -11.68
C SER A 170 1.12 -1.77 -10.57
N ASN A 171 2.41 -2.10 -10.62
CA ASN A 171 3.04 -2.96 -9.66
C ASN A 171 3.16 -2.33 -8.27
N LEU A 172 3.73 -1.13 -8.19
CA LEU A 172 3.96 -0.44 -6.92
C LEU A 172 2.66 -0.12 -6.17
N CYS A 173 1.65 0.36 -6.89
CA CYS A 173 0.38 0.80 -6.30
C CYS A 173 -0.66 -0.33 -6.22
N GLU A 174 -0.38 -1.48 -6.84
CA GLU A 174 -1.29 -2.61 -7.04
C GLU A 174 -2.64 -2.19 -7.66
N ILE A 175 -2.58 -1.44 -8.76
CA ILE A 175 -3.77 -1.00 -9.50
C ILE A 175 -3.89 -1.74 -10.84
N SER A 176 -5.01 -1.59 -11.55
CA SER A 176 -5.14 -2.20 -12.88
C SER A 176 -4.21 -1.53 -13.89
N ASN A 177 -3.86 -2.24 -14.97
CA ASN A 177 -3.08 -1.69 -16.07
C ASN A 177 -3.76 -0.44 -16.69
N GLU A 178 -5.08 -0.46 -16.80
CA GLU A 178 -5.85 0.69 -17.27
C GLU A 178 -5.67 1.91 -16.35
N ALA A 179 -5.82 1.72 -15.03
CA ALA A 179 -5.63 2.77 -14.06
C ALA A 179 -4.19 3.32 -14.08
N SER A 180 -3.19 2.44 -14.17
CA SER A 180 -1.79 2.85 -14.21
C SER A 180 -1.43 3.65 -15.46
N ILE A 181 -1.97 3.29 -16.62
CA ILE A 181 -1.84 4.07 -17.86
C ILE A 181 -2.45 5.47 -17.67
N ASN A 182 -3.61 5.58 -17.03
CA ASN A 182 -4.26 6.87 -16.79
C ASN A 182 -3.46 7.73 -15.80
N VAL A 183 -2.92 7.14 -14.73
CA VAL A 183 -2.03 7.85 -13.79
C VAL A 183 -0.75 8.32 -14.50
N PHE A 184 -0.13 7.46 -15.31
CA PHE A 184 1.07 7.81 -16.06
C PHE A 184 0.82 8.98 -17.01
N LYS A 185 -0.28 8.94 -17.77
CA LYS A 185 -0.68 10.04 -18.67
C LYS A 185 -0.88 11.34 -17.90
N PHE A 186 -1.53 11.29 -16.74
CA PHE A 186 -1.76 12.46 -15.88
C PHE A 186 -0.42 13.09 -15.42
N ILE A 187 0.51 12.28 -14.90
CA ILE A 187 1.83 12.76 -14.45
C ILE A 187 2.61 13.37 -15.62
N LYS A 188 2.66 12.67 -16.76
CA LYS A 188 3.38 13.14 -17.96
C LYS A 188 2.81 14.46 -18.48
N GLN A 189 1.48 14.57 -18.54
CA GLN A 189 0.81 15.79 -18.97
C GLN A 189 1.06 16.94 -17.98
N GLY A 190 0.98 16.69 -16.66
CA GLY A 190 1.32 17.67 -15.64
C GLY A 190 2.75 18.20 -15.80
N ALA A 191 3.72 17.30 -16.00
CA ALA A 191 5.11 17.68 -16.24
C ALA A 191 5.29 18.54 -17.50
N GLN A 192 4.57 18.24 -18.59
CA GLN A 192 4.55 19.07 -19.80
C GLN A 192 4.01 20.48 -19.56
N PHE A 193 3.07 20.63 -18.62
CA PHE A 193 2.55 21.92 -18.17
C PHE A 193 3.38 22.56 -17.05
N GLY A 194 4.55 22.00 -16.71
CA GLY A 194 5.47 22.57 -15.72
C GLY A 194 5.13 22.26 -14.27
N VAL A 195 4.22 21.32 -14.00
CA VAL A 195 3.95 20.84 -12.64
C VAL A 195 5.22 20.19 -12.09
N LYS A 196 5.65 20.66 -10.91
CA LYS A 196 6.79 20.12 -10.16
C LYS A 196 6.41 19.99 -8.69
N TYR A 197 6.92 18.97 -8.05
CA TYR A 197 6.75 18.76 -6.62
C TYR A 197 8.05 19.10 -5.90
N SER A 198 7.99 19.98 -4.91
CA SER A 198 9.14 20.28 -4.03
C SER A 198 9.45 19.06 -3.16
N SER A 199 10.71 18.83 -2.81
CA SER A 199 11.10 17.83 -1.80
C SER A 199 10.45 18.07 -0.43
N SER A 200 10.03 19.32 -0.15
CA SER A 200 9.26 19.70 1.03
C SER A 200 7.75 19.47 0.91
N HIS A 201 7.27 18.85 -0.17
CA HIS A 201 5.84 18.56 -0.34
C HIS A 201 5.34 17.67 0.81
N PRO A 202 4.20 17.99 1.47
CA PRO A 202 3.74 17.26 2.65
C PRO A 202 3.57 15.75 2.44
N ILE A 203 3.12 15.32 1.26
CA ILE A 203 2.99 13.90 0.93
C ILE A 203 4.36 13.25 0.67
N ILE A 204 5.34 13.96 0.11
CA ILE A 204 6.71 13.43 -0.01
C ILE A 204 7.30 13.22 1.38
N LEU A 205 7.13 14.19 2.29
CA LEU A 205 7.58 14.08 3.68
C LEU A 205 6.88 12.93 4.42
N LEU A 206 5.58 12.73 4.20
CA LEU A 206 4.83 11.62 4.79
C LEU A 206 5.38 10.24 4.33
N PHE A 207 5.84 10.13 3.08
CA PHE A 207 6.39 8.91 2.49
C PHE A 207 7.93 8.88 2.49
N GLN A 208 8.61 9.78 3.21
CA GLN A 208 10.07 9.96 3.08
C GLN A 208 10.88 8.69 3.36
N GLU A 209 10.47 7.90 4.37
CA GLU A 209 11.14 6.66 4.75
C GLU A 209 10.98 5.61 3.64
N PHE A 210 9.77 5.49 3.09
CA PHE A 210 9.47 4.60 1.97
C PHE A 210 10.23 5.00 0.70
N ILE A 211 10.24 6.28 0.36
CA ILE A 211 10.97 6.84 -0.79
C ILE A 211 12.47 6.59 -0.63
N SER A 212 13.02 6.92 0.54
CA SER A 212 14.44 6.70 0.86
C SER A 212 14.79 5.22 0.76
N LYS A 213 13.95 4.34 1.30
CA LYS A 213 14.14 2.89 1.22
C LYS A 213 14.24 2.40 -0.22
N ILE A 214 13.32 2.84 -1.08
CA ILE A 214 13.35 2.47 -2.50
C ILE A 214 14.61 3.02 -3.18
N LYS A 215 14.93 4.31 -3.00
CA LYS A 215 16.10 4.94 -3.62
C LYS A 215 17.43 4.31 -3.18
N ASN A 216 17.49 3.76 -1.97
CA ASN A 216 18.67 3.08 -1.42
C ASN A 216 18.62 1.56 -1.61
N THR A 217 17.81 1.07 -2.55
CA THR A 217 17.81 -0.34 -2.95
C THR A 217 19.17 -0.72 -3.51
N GLN A 218 19.70 -1.85 -3.08
CA GLN A 218 20.99 -2.38 -3.53
C GLN A 218 20.83 -3.80 -4.05
N ARG A 219 21.61 -4.12 -5.09
CA ARG A 219 21.81 -5.47 -5.60
C ARG A 219 23.21 -5.95 -5.26
N CYS A 220 23.30 -7.17 -4.74
CA CYS A 220 24.57 -7.86 -4.65
C CYS A 220 24.97 -8.43 -6.01
N LEU A 221 26.13 -8.04 -6.53
CA LEU A 221 26.65 -8.53 -7.81
C LEU A 221 27.21 -9.96 -7.76
N ASN A 222 27.32 -10.55 -6.56
CA ASN A 222 27.75 -11.93 -6.38
C ASN A 222 26.57 -12.93 -6.43
N CYS A 223 25.45 -12.60 -5.80
CA CYS A 223 24.29 -13.51 -5.68
C CYS A 223 22.99 -12.95 -6.25
N ASN A 224 23.04 -11.76 -6.86
CA ASN A 224 21.88 -11.01 -7.39
C ASN A 224 20.78 -10.66 -6.38
N TYR A 225 21.01 -10.90 -5.08
CA TYR A 225 20.04 -10.56 -4.03
C TYR A 225 19.79 -9.06 -3.96
N LEU A 226 18.51 -8.68 -3.98
CA LEU A 226 18.02 -7.31 -3.93
C LEU A 226 17.54 -7.01 -2.50
N PHE A 227 18.02 -5.92 -1.89
CA PHE A 227 17.67 -5.52 -0.53
C PHE A 227 17.75 -4.00 -0.32
N ALA A 228 17.10 -3.47 0.71
CA ALA A 228 17.20 -2.05 1.10
C ALA A 228 17.48 -1.91 2.60
N PHE A 229 18.77 -1.87 2.93
CA PHE A 229 19.26 -1.52 4.26
C PHE A 229 20.06 -0.21 4.13
N PRO A 230 19.75 0.83 4.93
CA PRO A 230 20.55 2.04 4.97
C PRO A 230 22.02 1.71 5.29
N ASN A 231 22.96 2.31 4.56
CA ASN A 231 24.40 2.18 4.80
C ASN A 231 24.93 0.72 4.82
N ALA A 232 24.26 -0.21 4.13
CA ALA A 232 24.74 -1.58 4.04
C ALA A 232 26.09 -1.65 3.31
N THR A 233 27.01 -2.41 3.91
CA THR A 233 28.35 -2.69 3.38
C THR A 233 28.47 -4.14 2.89
N PHE A 234 27.59 -5.03 3.38
CA PHE A 234 27.61 -6.45 3.06
C PHE A 234 26.24 -6.93 2.60
N CYS A 235 26.24 -7.90 1.68
CA CYS A 235 25.03 -8.56 1.25
C CYS A 235 24.46 -9.42 2.40
N PRO A 236 23.20 -9.21 2.82
CA PRO A 236 22.59 -10.01 3.89
C PRO A 236 22.37 -11.48 3.49
N CYS A 237 22.41 -11.79 2.19
CA CYS A 237 22.20 -13.13 1.65
C CYS A 237 23.49 -13.96 1.58
N CYS A 238 24.60 -13.37 1.14
CA CYS A 238 25.87 -14.10 0.90
C CYS A 238 27.12 -13.48 1.54
N GLY A 239 27.01 -12.35 2.24
CA GLY A 239 28.14 -11.69 2.89
C GLY A 239 29.10 -10.94 1.95
N SER A 240 28.81 -10.86 0.64
CA SER A 240 29.68 -10.13 -0.30
C SER A 240 29.59 -8.61 -0.13
N LYS A 241 30.73 -7.92 -0.28
CA LYS A 241 30.81 -6.44 -0.35
C LYS A 241 30.52 -5.86 -1.73
N ASN A 242 30.36 -6.73 -2.74
CA ASN A 242 30.17 -6.30 -4.11
C ASN A 242 28.70 -5.90 -4.33
N LEU A 243 28.37 -4.66 -3.97
CA LEU A 243 27.03 -4.09 -3.96
C LEU A 243 26.91 -2.95 -4.95
N ARG A 244 25.75 -2.82 -5.60
CA ARG A 244 25.41 -1.72 -6.51
C ARG A 244 24.06 -1.12 -6.11
N ILE A 245 23.97 0.21 -6.03
CA ILE A 245 22.67 0.89 -5.93
C ILE A 245 21.87 0.62 -7.20
N GLU A 246 20.63 0.17 -7.05
CA GLU A 246 19.75 -0.12 -8.19
C GLU A 246 18.99 1.15 -8.59
N GLU A 247 19.43 1.80 -9.65
CA GLU A 247 18.82 3.05 -10.15
C GLU A 247 17.50 2.81 -10.90
N LYS A 248 17.37 1.65 -11.55
CA LYS A 248 16.17 1.24 -12.29
C LYS A 248 15.64 -0.04 -11.70
N ILE A 249 14.74 0.13 -10.73
CA ILE A 249 14.23 -1.02 -10.01
C ILE A 249 13.05 -1.60 -10.77
N SER A 250 13.19 -2.85 -11.21
CA SER A 250 12.06 -3.65 -11.69
C SER A 250 11.15 -3.97 -10.51
N TRP A 251 9.93 -3.41 -10.49
CA TRP A 251 9.00 -3.65 -9.39
C TRP A 251 8.52 -5.11 -9.31
N ASN A 252 8.60 -5.85 -10.42
CA ASN A 252 8.37 -7.29 -10.40
C ASN A 252 9.44 -8.01 -9.58
N GLU A 253 10.70 -7.58 -9.66
CA GLU A 253 11.79 -8.12 -8.86
C GLU A 253 11.72 -7.68 -7.39
N LEU A 254 11.25 -6.46 -7.12
CA LEU A 254 10.98 -6.03 -5.74
C LEU A 254 9.88 -6.84 -5.07
N LYS A 255 8.82 -7.20 -5.82
CA LYS A 255 7.75 -8.04 -5.29
C LYS A 255 8.18 -9.49 -5.04
N SER A 256 9.07 -10.02 -5.88
CA SER A 256 9.52 -11.41 -5.79
C SER A 256 10.68 -11.59 -4.81
N SER A 257 11.54 -10.59 -4.68
CA SER A 257 12.45 -10.52 -3.54
C SER A 257 11.64 -10.31 -2.27
N SER A 258 12.07 -10.88 -1.15
CA SER A 258 11.49 -10.60 0.18
C SER A 258 11.82 -9.17 0.64
N PHE A 259 11.76 -8.23 -0.29
CA PHE A 259 11.84 -6.80 -0.08
C PHE A 259 10.67 -6.47 0.83
N ILE A 260 11.00 -6.10 2.06
CA ILE A 260 10.04 -5.54 3.01
C ILE A 260 9.06 -6.59 3.55
N THR A 261 9.48 -7.24 4.62
CA THR A 261 8.64 -7.13 5.81
C THR A 261 9.47 -6.43 6.86
N HIS A 262 9.09 -5.20 7.24
CA HIS A 262 9.29 -4.83 8.63
C HIS A 262 8.61 -5.95 9.40
N GLN A 263 9.41 -6.83 9.98
CA GLN A 263 8.82 -7.84 10.81
C GLN A 263 8.25 -7.13 12.03
N LYS A 264 6.94 -7.18 12.12
CA LYS A 264 6.34 -7.51 13.41
C LYS A 264 7.14 -8.68 13.96
N LEU A 265 7.71 -8.51 15.17
CA LEU A 265 8.27 -9.62 15.93
C LEU A 265 7.35 -10.82 15.75
N SER A 266 7.90 -11.95 15.28
CA SER A 266 7.14 -13.19 15.27
C SER A 266 6.74 -13.47 16.70
N ILE A 267 5.44 -13.69 16.93
CA ILE A 267 4.97 -14.26 18.20
C ILE A 267 5.25 -15.78 18.22
N GLU A 268 5.69 -16.34 17.09
CA GLU A 268 5.93 -17.77 16.87
C GLU A 268 7.41 -18.08 16.68
N CYS A 269 7.87 -19.19 17.30
CA CYS A 269 9.25 -19.67 17.20
C CYS A 269 9.62 -20.05 15.74
N PRO A 270 10.75 -19.56 15.19
CA PRO A 270 11.17 -19.85 13.82
C PRO A 270 11.59 -21.31 13.55
N ASN A 271 11.71 -22.13 14.60
CA ASN A 271 12.19 -23.51 14.51
C ASN A 271 11.10 -24.56 14.71
N CYS A 272 10.11 -24.27 15.57
CA CYS A 272 9.08 -25.25 15.97
C CYS A 272 7.66 -24.69 15.98
N ASP A 273 7.48 -23.48 15.44
CA ASP A 273 6.19 -22.78 15.32
C ASP A 273 5.43 -22.57 16.64
N ASN A 274 6.11 -22.68 17.79
CA ASN A 274 5.51 -22.42 19.09
C ASN A 274 5.07 -20.94 19.21
N ALA A 275 3.76 -20.72 19.29
CA ALA A 275 3.13 -19.41 19.48
C ALA A 275 3.07 -18.94 20.95
N TYR A 276 3.37 -19.82 21.91
CA TYR A 276 3.29 -19.53 23.34
C TYR A 276 4.67 -19.17 23.89
N ILE A 277 5.09 -17.92 23.66
CA ILE A 277 6.36 -17.38 24.15
C ILE A 277 6.15 -16.62 25.47
N PRO A 278 6.85 -16.98 26.57
CA PRO A 278 6.82 -16.23 27.81
C PRO A 278 7.24 -14.77 27.60
N SER A 279 6.54 -13.82 28.25
CA SER A 279 6.86 -12.40 28.15
C SER A 279 8.31 -12.11 28.57
N GLY A 280 9.05 -11.39 27.71
CA GLY A 280 10.45 -11.04 27.94
C GLY A 280 11.46 -12.15 27.61
N SER A 281 11.03 -13.32 27.12
CA SER A 281 11.95 -14.37 26.68
C SER A 281 12.52 -14.07 25.30
N ASN A 282 13.84 -14.20 25.15
CA ASN A 282 14.52 -14.18 23.86
C ASN A 282 14.70 -15.59 23.25
N TYR A 283 14.29 -16.62 23.98
CA TYR A 283 14.42 -18.02 23.59
C TYR A 283 13.06 -18.72 23.61
N CYS A 284 12.87 -19.67 22.69
CA CYS A 284 11.72 -20.56 22.71
C CYS A 284 11.80 -21.50 23.92
N ASN A 285 10.75 -21.52 24.75
CA ASN A 285 10.63 -22.41 25.91
C ASN A 285 10.42 -23.90 25.52
N ILE A 286 10.15 -24.20 24.24
CA ILE A 286 9.96 -25.57 23.74
C ILE A 286 11.25 -26.13 23.15
N CYS A 287 11.89 -25.40 22.23
CA CYS A 287 13.05 -25.91 21.49
C CYS A 287 14.36 -25.17 21.77
N GLY A 288 14.35 -24.13 22.60
CA GLY A 288 15.55 -23.35 22.94
C GLY A 288 16.07 -22.43 21.84
N ALA A 289 15.40 -22.33 20.69
CA ALA A 289 15.85 -21.45 19.59
C ALA A 289 15.75 -19.97 19.98
N PHE A 290 16.75 -19.18 19.57
CA PHE A 290 16.73 -17.73 19.74
C PHE A 290 15.67 -17.11 18.80
N LEU A 291 14.81 -16.24 19.34
CA LEU A 291 13.57 -15.80 18.67
C LEU A 291 13.76 -14.57 17.77
N ILE A 292 14.91 -13.91 17.88
CA ILE A 292 15.22 -12.66 17.17
C ILE A 292 16.47 -12.89 16.33
N ASN A 293 16.38 -12.68 15.02
CA ASN A 293 17.57 -12.77 14.20
C ASN A 293 18.47 -11.55 14.45
N LYS A 294 19.74 -11.77 14.81
CA LYS A 294 20.69 -10.69 15.10
C LYS A 294 22.10 -11.04 14.66
N CYS A 295 22.98 -10.05 14.64
CA CYS A 295 24.40 -10.27 14.41
C CYS A 295 25.01 -11.18 15.50
N THR A 296 25.86 -12.13 15.11
CA THR A 296 26.61 -13.00 16.04
C THR A 296 27.99 -12.47 16.38
N GLY A 297 28.51 -11.51 15.61
CA GLY A 297 29.91 -11.10 15.66
C GLY A 297 30.91 -12.12 15.12
N ILE A 298 30.45 -13.31 14.71
CA ILE A 298 31.31 -14.41 14.22
C ILE A 298 31.33 -14.44 12.70
N THR A 299 32.51 -14.58 12.08
CA THR A 299 32.62 -14.73 10.62
C THR A 299 32.19 -16.13 10.17
N PHE A 300 31.94 -16.30 8.88
CA PHE A 300 31.56 -17.60 8.34
C PHE A 300 32.66 -18.67 8.51
N GLU A 301 33.92 -18.26 8.43
CA GLU A 301 35.08 -19.14 8.66
C GLU A 301 35.17 -19.60 10.12
N GLU A 302 34.87 -18.71 11.07
CA GLU A 302 34.85 -19.03 12.50
C GLU A 302 33.69 -19.95 12.86
N LEU A 303 32.51 -19.71 12.29
CA LEU A 303 31.34 -20.59 12.44
C LEU A 303 31.66 -22.01 11.95
N HIS A 304 32.33 -22.14 10.80
CA HIS A 304 32.79 -23.42 10.27
C HIS A 304 33.83 -24.14 11.13
N LYS A 305 34.56 -23.40 11.97
CA LYS A 305 35.46 -23.97 12.99
C LYS A 305 34.70 -24.39 14.26
N ASN A 306 33.37 -24.48 14.21
CA ASN A 306 32.46 -24.82 15.31
C ASN A 306 32.51 -23.81 16.47
N MET A 307 32.84 -22.55 16.20
CA MET A 307 32.77 -21.51 17.21
C MET A 307 31.31 -21.19 17.56
N LYS A 308 30.96 -21.27 18.85
CA LYS A 308 29.61 -20.97 19.32
C LYS A 308 29.43 -19.47 19.47
N TRP A 309 28.45 -18.90 18.79
CA TRP A 309 28.13 -17.47 18.84
C TRP A 309 27.75 -16.96 20.23
N HIS A 310 27.26 -17.84 21.11
CA HIS A 310 26.95 -17.51 22.50
C HIS A 310 28.19 -17.08 23.32
N ASN A 311 29.39 -17.39 22.82
CA ASN A 311 30.66 -17.06 23.46
C ASN A 311 31.37 -15.85 22.79
N SER A 312 30.74 -15.24 21.79
CA SER A 312 31.32 -14.09 21.07
C SER A 312 30.91 -12.78 21.73
N HIS A 313 31.84 -11.81 21.75
CA HIS A 313 31.62 -10.44 22.19
C HIS A 313 31.79 -9.42 21.05
N GLY A 314 31.84 -9.90 19.80
CA GLY A 314 32.10 -9.07 18.62
C GLY A 314 30.85 -8.67 17.85
N ASP A 315 29.64 -8.89 18.38
CA ASP A 315 28.42 -8.51 17.68
C ASP A 315 28.25 -6.99 17.66
N CYS A 316 27.69 -6.48 16.56
CA CYS A 316 27.46 -5.05 16.39
C CYS A 316 26.03 -4.61 16.79
N ASP A 317 25.38 -5.43 17.62
CA ASP A 317 23.99 -5.29 18.10
C ASP A 317 22.90 -5.14 17.03
N GLU A 318 23.25 -5.38 15.76
CA GLU A 318 22.33 -5.19 14.64
C GLU A 318 21.25 -6.27 14.66
N LEU A 319 19.98 -5.84 14.66
CA LEU A 319 18.83 -6.70 14.42
C LEU A 319 18.70 -6.96 12.93
N LEU A 320 18.46 -8.21 12.56
CA LEU A 320 18.45 -8.66 11.18
C LEU A 320 17.07 -9.18 10.79
N ASP A 321 16.69 -9.04 9.53
CA ASP A 321 15.47 -9.67 9.01
C ASP A 321 15.58 -11.20 9.13
N LYS A 322 14.47 -11.94 9.31
CA LYS A 322 14.49 -13.43 9.42
C LYS A 322 15.18 -14.13 8.26
N THR A 323 15.30 -13.50 7.09
CA THR A 323 15.93 -14.07 5.89
C THR A 323 17.42 -13.71 5.76
N SER A 324 17.93 -12.82 6.60
CA SER A 324 19.33 -12.39 6.55
C SER A 324 20.22 -13.47 7.14
N ARG A 325 21.12 -14.03 6.33
CA ARG A 325 22.17 -14.95 6.78
C ARG A 325 23.38 -14.22 7.35
N TYR A 326 23.63 -13.01 6.86
CA TYR A 326 24.77 -12.17 7.22
C TYR A 326 24.31 -10.79 7.68
N CYS A 327 25.06 -10.18 8.58
CA CYS A 327 24.87 -8.81 9.00
C CYS A 327 25.25 -7.84 7.88
N HIS A 328 24.30 -7.02 7.44
CA HIS A 328 24.52 -6.05 6.36
C HIS A 328 25.54 -4.95 6.72
N ARG A 329 25.86 -4.77 8.00
CA ARG A 329 26.83 -3.74 8.48
C ARG A 329 28.25 -4.27 8.63
N CYS A 330 28.45 -5.39 9.34
CA CYS A 330 29.79 -5.89 9.66
C CYS A 330 30.18 -7.17 8.91
N GLY A 331 29.25 -7.85 8.24
CA GLY A 331 29.50 -9.08 7.48
C GLY A 331 29.53 -10.36 8.32
N SER A 332 29.45 -10.28 9.65
CA SER A 332 29.33 -11.46 10.52
C SER A 332 28.04 -12.24 10.24
N THR A 333 28.05 -13.52 10.60
CA THR A 333 26.88 -14.41 10.46
C THR A 333 25.73 -13.97 11.37
N SER A 334 24.51 -14.32 10.99
CA SER A 334 23.30 -14.10 11.78
C SER A 334 23.05 -15.26 12.76
N THR A 335 22.32 -15.04 13.84
CA THR A 335 21.96 -16.10 14.80
C THR A 335 21.18 -17.20 14.12
N TYR A 336 20.28 -16.88 13.18
CA TYR A 336 19.50 -17.88 12.47
C TYR A 336 20.35 -18.72 11.53
N PHE A 337 21.38 -18.13 10.91
CA PHE A 337 22.31 -18.87 10.09
C PHE A 337 23.23 -19.76 10.93
N ALA A 338 23.73 -19.24 12.06
CA ALA A 338 24.58 -19.98 12.99
C ALA A 338 23.85 -21.17 13.64
N ASP A 339 22.56 -21.03 13.93
CA ASP A 339 21.71 -22.08 14.51
C ASP A 339 21.13 -23.03 13.43
N GLY A 340 21.47 -22.85 12.15
CA GLY A 340 21.04 -23.71 11.05
C GLY A 340 19.58 -23.55 10.62
N LEU A 341 18.89 -22.51 11.09
CA LEU A 341 17.53 -22.14 10.68
C LEU A 341 17.50 -21.58 9.25
N LEU A 342 18.60 -20.93 8.84
CA LEU A 342 18.84 -20.56 7.45
C LEU A 342 19.94 -21.44 6.87
N LYS A 343 19.77 -21.88 5.63
CA LYS A 343 20.77 -22.69 4.91
C LYS A 343 21.32 -21.91 3.72
N ILE A 344 22.50 -22.30 3.26
CA ILE A 344 23.01 -21.87 1.96
C ILE A 344 22.16 -22.59 0.91
N GLU A 345 21.57 -21.82 0.01
CA GLU A 345 20.93 -22.35 -1.18
C GLU A 345 22.04 -22.61 -2.21
N ASN A 346 22.14 -23.85 -2.69
CA ASN A 346 23.09 -24.26 -3.73
C ASN A 346 22.63 -23.81 -5.12
#